data_AF-I4DD96-F1
#
_entry.id   AF-I4DD96-F1
#
_cell.length_a   1.000
_cell.length_b   1.000
_cell.length_c   1.000
_cell.angle_alpha   90.00
_cell.angle_beta   90.00
_cell.angle_gamma   90.00
#
_symmetry.space_group_name_H-M   'P 1'
#
loop_
_entity.id
_entity.type
_entity.pdbx_description
1 polymer ?
#
loop_
_entity_poly.entity_id
_entity_poly.type
_entity_poly.pdbx_seq_one_letter_code
_entity_poly.pdbx_strand_id
1 'polypeptide(L)'
;LPGIRFMGAEHPGRYFAKVLHRAMKGLGTDDSTLLRVIVSRAEIDMQFIKAEYLKKYGKTLNDAVHSETSGHYRAFLLALLGPNH
;
A
#
# COMPACT_ATOMS: atom_id res chain seq x y z
N LEU A 1 -11.26 -24.43 -22.60
CA LEU A 1 -10.27 -25.03 -21.68
C LEU A 1 -10.16 -24.15 -20.43
N PRO A 2 -10.54 -24.61 -19.24
CA PRO A 2 -10.52 -23.79 -18.05
C PRO A 2 -9.09 -23.68 -17.51
N GLY A 3 -8.60 -22.44 -17.38
CA GLY A 3 -7.63 -22.06 -16.34
C GLY A 3 -6.19 -22.51 -16.51
N ILE A 4 -5.44 -21.84 -17.39
CA ILE A 4 -3.99 -21.72 -17.19
C ILE A 4 -3.79 -20.69 -16.06
N ARG A 5 -3.66 -21.17 -14.84
CA ARG A 5 -3.25 -20.35 -13.69
C ARG A 5 -1.75 -20.14 -13.78
N PHE A 6 -1.33 -18.99 -14.31
CA PHE A 6 0.06 -18.57 -14.29
C PHE A 6 0.51 -18.34 -12.84
N MET A 7 1.16 -19.34 -12.24
CA MET A 7 1.67 -19.30 -10.86
C MET A 7 3.00 -18.54 -10.69
N GLY A 8 3.51 -17.87 -11.74
CA GLY A 8 4.87 -17.33 -11.77
C GLY A 8 5.05 -15.84 -11.47
N ALA A 9 4.00 -15.01 -11.56
CA ALA A 9 4.10 -13.57 -11.31
C ALA A 9 3.32 -13.20 -10.04
N GLU A 10 3.98 -12.60 -9.04
CA GLU A 10 3.23 -11.96 -7.97
C GLU A 10 2.34 -10.88 -8.56
N HIS A 11 1.03 -10.95 -8.29
CA HIS A 11 0.09 -9.93 -8.75
C HIS A 11 0.59 -8.55 -8.25
N PRO A 12 0.70 -7.52 -9.11
CA PRO A 12 1.33 -6.25 -8.76
C PRO A 12 0.86 -5.65 -7.42
N GLY A 13 -0.45 -5.69 -7.14
CA GLY A 13 -1.00 -5.25 -5.86
C GLY A 13 -0.45 -5.96 -4.62
N ARG A 14 -0.21 -7.28 -4.70
CA ARG A 14 0.40 -8.05 -3.59
C ARG A 14 1.85 -7.66 -3.36
N TYR A 15 2.57 -7.38 -4.44
CA TYR A 15 3.94 -6.90 -4.37
C TYR A 15 3.98 -5.52 -3.70
N PHE A 16 3.18 -4.55 -4.17
CA PHE A 16 3.15 -3.22 -3.57
C PHE A 16 2.64 -3.22 -2.13
N ALA A 17 1.64 -4.04 -1.79
CA ALA A 17 1.18 -4.20 -0.41
C ALA A 17 2.33 -4.69 0.50
N LYS A 18 3.15 -5.64 0.03
CA LYS A 18 4.35 -6.09 0.76
C LYS A 18 5.38 -4.98 0.93
N VAL A 19 5.65 -4.23 -0.13
CA VAL A 19 6.62 -3.12 -0.11
C VAL A 19 6.18 -2.05 0.89
N LEU A 20 4.92 -1.63 0.83
CA LEU A 20 4.34 -0.65 1.76
C LEU A 20 4.41 -1.14 3.22
N HIS A 21 4.06 -2.39 3.48
CA HIS A 21 4.15 -2.94 4.83
C HIS A 21 5.58 -2.96 5.34
N ARG A 22 6.56 -3.32 4.50
CA ARG A 22 7.98 -3.30 4.89
C ARG A 22 8.48 -1.88 5.16
N ALA A 23 8.07 -0.90 4.35
CA ALA A 23 8.44 0.49 4.55
C ALA A 23 7.93 1.06 5.89
N MET A 24 6.82 0.52 6.39
CA MET A 24 6.17 0.91 7.65
C MET A 24 6.51 0.02 8.84
N LYS A 25 7.32 -1.03 8.66
CA LYS A 25 7.59 -2.02 9.73
C LYS A 25 8.96 -1.77 10.34
N GLY A 26 9.00 -1.54 11.65
CA GLY A 26 10.23 -1.51 12.44
C GLY A 26 10.37 -0.22 13.23
N LEU A 27 11.60 0.14 13.59
CA LEU A 27 11.89 1.43 14.20
C LEU A 27 12.02 2.48 13.09
N GLY A 28 11.04 3.36 13.00
CA GLY A 28 10.95 4.38 11.96
C GLY A 28 10.24 3.91 10.70
N THR A 29 10.20 4.77 9.69
CA THR A 29 9.54 4.54 8.40
C THR A 29 10.54 4.79 7.28
N ASP A 30 10.59 3.91 6.28
CA ASP A 30 11.27 4.18 5.01
C ASP A 30 10.38 5.13 4.18
N ASP A 31 10.46 6.42 4.49
CA ASP A 31 9.67 7.49 3.87
C ASP A 31 9.85 7.54 2.35
N SER A 32 11.06 7.24 1.87
CA SER A 32 11.38 7.28 0.44
C SER A 32 10.59 6.20 -0.31
N THR A 33 10.55 4.98 0.23
CA THR A 33 9.79 3.88 -0.37
C THR A 33 8.29 4.11 -0.22
N LEU A 34 7.83 4.55 0.96
CA LEU A 34 6.42 4.83 1.22
C LEU A 34 5.86 5.87 0.25
N LEU A 35 6.53 7.03 0.15
CA LEU A 35 6.16 8.12 -0.74
C LEU A 35 6.17 7.67 -2.21
N ARG A 36 7.25 7.03 -2.65
CA ARG A 36 7.41 6.60 -4.05
C ARG A 36 6.30 5.65 -4.49
N VAL A 37 5.94 4.67 -3.66
CA VAL A 37 4.85 3.73 -3.99
C VAL A 37 3.50 4.44 -3.97
N ILE A 38 3.20 5.26 -2.95
CA ILE A 38 1.90 5.95 -2.89
C ILE A 38 1.70 6.87 -4.10
N VAL A 39 2.68 7.71 -4.41
CA VAL A 39 2.58 8.67 -5.53
C VAL A 39 2.49 7.95 -6.87
N SER A 40 3.34 6.96 -7.14
CA SER A 40 3.36 6.29 -8.45
C SER A 40 2.16 5.39 -8.71
N ARG A 41 1.40 4.98 -7.67
CA ARG A 41 0.29 4.04 -7.80
C ARG A 41 -1.09 4.66 -7.55
N ALA A 42 -1.15 5.90 -7.04
CA ALA A 42 -2.39 6.57 -6.63
C ALA A 42 -3.51 6.49 -7.70
N GLU A 43 -3.18 6.78 -8.95
CA GLU A 43 -4.14 6.83 -10.07
C GLU A 43 -4.17 5.55 -10.92
N ILE A 44 -3.35 4.56 -10.60
CA ILE A 44 -3.20 3.35 -11.44
C ILE A 44 -3.98 2.18 -10.85
N ASP A 45 -3.64 1.74 -9.64
CA ASP A 45 -4.20 0.54 -9.03
C ASP A 45 -4.26 0.59 -7.50
N MET A 46 -4.24 1.80 -6.91
CA MET A 46 -4.22 2.00 -5.46
C MET A 46 -5.35 1.25 -4.74
N GLN A 47 -6.58 1.23 -5.28
CA GLN A 47 -7.70 0.52 -4.66
C GLN A 47 -7.44 -1.00 -4.56
N PHE A 48 -6.80 -1.59 -5.57
CA PHE A 48 -6.43 -3.00 -5.55
C PHE A 48 -5.30 -3.26 -4.55
N ILE A 49 -4.32 -2.35 -4.45
CA ILE A 49 -3.25 -2.41 -3.44
C ILE A 49 -3.85 -2.35 -2.02
N LYS A 50 -4.79 -1.44 -1.77
CA LYS A 50 -5.48 -1.31 -0.47
C LYS A 50 -6.21 -2.61 -0.09
N ALA A 51 -6.93 -3.21 -1.03
CA ALA A 51 -7.63 -4.48 -0.81
C ALA A 51 -6.65 -5.63 -0.49
N GLU A 52 -5.55 -5.77 -1.24
CA GLU A 52 -4.53 -6.79 -0.95
C GLU A 52 -3.77 -6.52 0.36
N TYR A 53 -3.54 -5.25 0.72
CA TYR A 53 -2.95 -4.87 2.00
C TYR A 53 -3.86 -5.26 3.17
N LEU A 54 -5.14 -4.87 3.12
CA LEU A 54 -6.13 -5.23 4.14
C LEU A 54 -6.25 -6.75 4.28
N LYS A 55 -6.43 -7.46 3.16
CA LYS A 55 -6.53 -8.93 3.14
C LYS A 55 -5.33 -9.61 3.79
N LYS A 56 -4.13 -9.07 3.61
CA LYS A 56 -2.90 -9.70 4.08
C LYS A 56 -2.52 -9.33 5.51
N TYR A 57 -2.78 -8.09 5.92
CA TYR A 57 -2.27 -7.54 7.18
C TYR A 57 -3.37 -7.23 8.21
N GLY A 58 -4.66 -7.37 7.84
CA GLY A 58 -5.78 -7.17 8.75
C GLY A 58 -5.99 -5.72 9.20
N LYS A 59 -5.30 -4.77 8.57
CA LYS A 59 -5.37 -3.32 8.83
C LYS A 59 -5.48 -2.60 7.50
N THR A 60 -6.30 -1.56 7.40
CA THR A 60 -6.38 -0.78 6.16
C THR A 60 -5.05 -0.07 5.89
N LEU A 61 -4.73 0.18 4.63
CA LEU A 61 -3.51 0.92 4.28
C LEU A 61 -3.55 2.35 4.85
N ASN A 62 -4.73 2.99 4.85
CA ASN A 62 -4.92 4.33 5.43
C ASN A 62 -4.59 4.33 6.92
N ASP A 63 -5.10 3.36 7.70
CA ASP A 63 -4.82 3.29 9.13
C ASP A 63 -3.35 2.98 9.43
N ALA A 64 -2.70 2.21 8.56
CA ALA A 64 -1.27 1.94 8.66
C ALA A 64 -0.45 3.23 8.42
N VAL A 65 -0.73 3.96 7.35
CA VAL A 65 -0.07 5.25 7.07
C VAL A 65 -0.34 6.26 8.18
N HIS A 66 -1.57 6.29 8.70
CA HIS A 66 -1.93 7.17 9.80
C HIS A 66 -1.15 6.85 11.08
N SER A 67 -0.84 5.59 11.40
CA SER A 67 -0.06 5.26 12.61
C SER A 67 1.42 5.58 12.47
N GLU A 68 1.99 5.42 11.27
CA GLU A 68 3.44 5.55 11.06
C GLU A 68 3.92 6.97 10.75
N THR A 69 3.06 7.81 10.17
CA THR A 69 3.45 9.16 9.72
C THR A 69 2.77 10.23 10.57
N SER A 70 3.16 11.50 10.51
CA SER A 70 2.49 12.59 11.24
C SER A 70 2.50 13.93 10.47
N GLY A 71 1.78 14.93 10.99
CA GLY A 71 1.77 16.29 10.45
C GLY A 71 1.30 16.40 8.99
N HIS A 72 1.85 17.37 8.26
CA HIS A 72 1.52 17.61 6.85
C HIS A 72 1.88 16.44 5.94
N TYR A 73 2.94 15.70 6.28
CA TYR A 73 3.34 14.51 5.52
C TYR A 73 2.24 13.44 5.55
N ARG A 74 1.68 13.15 6.74
CA ARG A 74 0.52 12.27 6.87
C ARG A 74 -0.67 12.76 6.04
N ALA A 75 -1.01 14.04 6.19
CA ALA A 75 -2.16 14.63 5.49
C ALA A 75 -2.02 14.48 3.96
N PHE A 76 -0.83 14.74 3.44
CA PHE A 76 -0.52 14.58 2.02
C PHE A 76 -0.66 13.12 1.54
N LEU A 77 -0.09 12.15 2.26
CA LEU A 77 -0.19 10.75 1.88
C LEU A 77 -1.65 10.25 1.93
N LEU A 78 -2.41 10.61 2.97
CA LEU A 78 -3.81 10.22 3.08
C LEU A 78 -4.68 10.85 1.98
N ALA A 79 -4.37 12.06 1.53
CA ALA A 79 -5.05 12.67 0.39
C ALA A 79 -4.84 11.86 -0.90
N LEU A 80 -3.62 11.35 -1.14
CA LEU A 80 -3.32 10.48 -2.29
C LEU A 80 -3.95 9.09 -2.18
N LEU A 81 -4.09 8.54 -0.98
CA LEU A 81 -4.76 7.25 -0.75
C LEU A 81 -6.29 7.33 -0.93
N GLY A 82 -6.84 8.54 -0.87
CA GLY A 82 -8.27 8.80 -0.93
C GLY A 82 -9.03 8.21 0.27
N PRO A 83 -10.36 8.11 0.16
CA PRO A 83 -11.24 7.66 1.24
C PRO A 83 -10.84 6.29 1.85
N ASN A 84 -11.08 6.11 3.14
CA ASN A 84 -10.86 4.82 3.81
C ASN A 84 -12.07 3.92 3.56
N HIS A 85 -11.95 2.96 2.64
CA HIS A 85 -12.97 1.98 2.26
C HIS A 85 -12.32 0.60 2.16
#